data_AF-A0A3D1V1V0-F1
#
_entry.id   AF-A0A3D1V1V0-F1
#
_cell.length_a   1.000
_cell.length_b   1.000
_cell.length_c   1.000
_cell.angle_alpha   90.00
_cell.angle_beta   90.00
_cell.angle_gamma   90.00
#
_symmetry.space_group_name_H-M   'P 1'
#
loop_
_entity.id
_entity.type
_entity.pdbx_description
1 polymer ?
#
loop_
_entity_poly.entity_id
_entity_poly.type
_entity_poly.pdbx_seq_one_letter_code
_entity_poly.pdbx_strand_id
1 'polypeptide(L)'
;MKKYHIKHINDPYLNKLLSPATNLYRPLLPWKGIIILSVGLLIIVTIFFLTSIFLSVNIDGYTPQNYVIIFLFWFFIVIGVSSKYYLLFLIMVYQRYAKASTRLKCCCYPSCSQYAIIALHKYGIIGGVYLTIKHCINCKPPGSNEFP
;
A
#
# COMPACT_ATOMS: atom_id res chain seq x y z
N MET A 1 11.92 19.55 -20.48
CA MET A 1 10.48 19.50 -20.14
C MET A 1 9.74 20.53 -20.98
N LYS A 2 8.80 20.12 -21.84
CA LYS A 2 8.05 21.03 -22.72
C LYS A 2 7.14 21.91 -21.85
N LYS A 3 7.40 23.22 -21.78
CA LYS A 3 6.53 24.19 -21.10
C LYS A 3 5.28 24.37 -21.95
N TYR A 4 4.19 23.71 -21.58
CA TYR A 4 2.89 23.95 -22.22
C TYR A 4 2.31 25.25 -21.64
N HIS A 5 2.43 26.35 -22.39
CA HIS A 5 1.65 27.55 -22.14
C HIS A 5 0.20 27.29 -22.58
N ILE A 6 -0.64 26.83 -21.65
CA ILE A 6 -2.08 26.77 -21.90
C ILE A 6 -2.58 28.21 -21.83
N LYS A 7 -2.83 28.83 -23.00
CA LYS A 7 -3.57 30.09 -23.09
C LYS A 7 -4.93 29.83 -22.43
N HIS A 8 -5.27 30.57 -21.37
CA HIS A 8 -6.50 30.35 -20.62
C HIS A 8 -7.70 30.75 -21.48
N ILE A 9 -8.18 29.81 -22.30
CA ILE A 9 -9.37 29.93 -23.14
C ILE A 9 -10.55 29.63 -22.22
N ASN A 10 -11.40 30.62 -21.95
CA ASN A 10 -12.59 30.44 -21.12
C ASN A 10 -13.74 29.82 -21.94
N ASP A 11 -13.53 28.60 -22.41
CA ASP A 11 -14.52 27.78 -23.09
C ASP A 11 -15.08 26.74 -22.09
N PRO A 12 -16.41 26.73 -21.81
CA PRO A 12 -17.02 25.80 -20.86
C PRO A 12 -16.78 24.33 -21.18
N TYR A 13 -16.75 23.96 -22.47
CA TYR A 13 -16.49 22.61 -22.92
C TYR A 13 -15.03 22.24 -22.68
N LEU A 14 -14.11 23.14 -23.04
CA LEU A 14 -12.68 22.97 -22.83
C LEU A 14 -12.34 22.89 -21.33
N ASN A 15 -12.93 23.75 -20.50
CA ASN A 15 -12.76 23.74 -19.04
C ASN A 15 -13.24 22.43 -18.40
N LYS A 16 -14.31 21.84 -18.94
CA LYS A 16 -14.81 20.53 -18.50
C LYS A 16 -13.86 19.39 -18.89
N LEU A 17 -13.30 19.42 -20.11
CA LEU A 17 -12.32 18.43 -20.56
C LEU A 17 -10.97 18.55 -19.81
N LEU A 18 -10.50 19.77 -19.59
CA LEU A 18 -9.25 20.08 -18.89
C LEU A 18 -9.39 20.06 -17.37
N SER A 19 -10.58 19.75 -16.84
CA SER A 19 -10.81 19.79 -15.40
C SER A 19 -9.77 18.92 -14.66
N PRO A 20 -9.25 19.36 -13.51
CA PRO A 20 -8.28 18.55 -12.76
C PRO A 20 -8.84 17.17 -12.40
N ALA A 21 -10.16 17.06 -12.26
CA ALA A 21 -10.86 15.82 -11.95
C ALA A 21 -10.85 14.80 -13.12
N THR A 22 -10.95 15.27 -14.37
CA THR A 22 -10.92 14.41 -15.57
C THR A 22 -9.50 13.91 -15.87
N ASN A 23 -8.47 14.65 -15.44
CA ASN A 23 -7.06 14.27 -15.58
C ASN A 23 -6.52 13.38 -14.43
N LEU A 24 -7.34 13.01 -13.44
CA LEU A 24 -6.92 12.12 -12.35
C LEU A 24 -6.76 10.68 -12.86
N TYR A 25 -5.53 10.18 -12.84
CA TYR A 25 -5.27 8.75 -13.05
C TYR A 25 -5.92 7.90 -11.95
N ARG A 26 -6.73 6.91 -12.35
CA ARG A 26 -7.32 5.88 -11.48
C ARG A 26 -6.73 4.51 -11.84
N PRO A 27 -5.91 3.89 -10.96
CA PRO A 27 -5.28 2.62 -11.27
C PRO A 27 -6.29 1.47 -11.34
N LEU A 28 -6.04 0.50 -12.22
CA LEU A 28 -6.70 -0.80 -12.16
C LEU A 28 -6.12 -1.61 -10.99
N LEU A 29 -7.00 -2.27 -10.25
CA LEU A 29 -6.61 -3.00 -9.04
C LEU A 29 -6.06 -4.39 -9.41
N PRO A 30 -4.87 -4.78 -8.92
CA PRO A 30 -4.27 -6.08 -9.23
C PRO A 30 -4.87 -7.21 -8.37
N TRP A 31 -6.19 -7.43 -8.47
CA TRP A 31 -6.93 -8.41 -7.67
C TRP A 31 -6.34 -9.82 -7.74
N LYS A 32 -5.94 -10.26 -8.93
CA LYS A 32 -5.34 -11.59 -9.13
C LYS A 32 -4.10 -11.81 -8.26
N GLY A 33 -3.21 -10.83 -8.19
CA GLY A 33 -1.97 -10.93 -7.40
C GLY A 33 -2.25 -11.01 -5.91
N ILE A 34 -3.18 -10.20 -5.41
CA ILE A 34 -3.56 -10.22 -3.98
C ILE A 34 -4.27 -11.51 -3.61
N ILE A 35 -5.17 -12.02 -4.47
CA ILE A 35 -5.86 -13.30 -4.23
C ILE A 35 -4.82 -14.43 -4.17
N ILE A 36 -3.91 -14.52 -5.14
CA ILE A 36 -2.85 -15.53 -5.15
C ILE A 36 -1.99 -15.45 -3.88
N LEU A 37 -1.57 -14.24 -3.49
CA LEU A 37 -0.79 -14.02 -2.28
C LEU A 37 -1.56 -14.47 -1.02
N SER A 38 -2.84 -14.12 -0.90
CA SER A 38 -3.66 -14.53 0.24
C SER A 38 -3.88 -16.05 0.33
N VAL A 39 -4.15 -16.70 -0.81
CA VAL A 39 -4.35 -18.15 -0.87
C VAL A 39 -3.05 -18.88 -0.56
N GLY A 40 -1.92 -18.43 -1.13
CA GLY A 40 -0.61 -18.99 -0.84
C GLY A 40 -0.23 -18.91 0.65
N LEU A 41 -0.51 -17.76 1.28
CA LEU A 41 -0.30 -17.57 2.72
C LEU A 41 -1.13 -18.52 3.57
N LEU A 42 -2.41 -18.70 3.24
CA LEU A 42 -3.27 -19.64 3.95
C LEU A 42 -2.74 -21.07 3.83
N ILE A 43 -2.34 -21.50 2.63
CA ILE A 43 -1.75 -22.82 2.40
C ILE A 43 -0.49 -23.01 3.26
N ILE A 44 0.43 -22.03 3.25
CA ILE A 44 1.66 -22.10 4.05
C ILE A 44 1.34 -22.23 5.54
N VAL A 45 0.44 -21.39 6.07
CA VAL A 45 0.03 -21.45 7.48
C VAL A 45 -0.60 -22.79 7.82
N THR A 46 -1.45 -23.35 6.94
CA THR A 46 -2.03 -24.68 7.17
C THR A 46 -0.97 -25.78 7.18
N ILE A 47 0.02 -25.73 6.28
CA ILE A 47 1.11 -26.72 6.25
C ILE A 47 1.96 -26.63 7.52
N PHE A 48 2.34 -25.42 7.95
CA PHE A 48 3.10 -25.22 9.18
C PHE A 48 2.34 -25.73 10.42
N PHE A 49 1.04 -25.45 10.49
CA PHE A 49 0.19 -25.93 11.56
C PHE A 49 0.11 -27.46 11.59
N LEU A 50 -0.16 -28.10 10.45
CA LEU A 50 -0.20 -29.57 10.35
C LEU A 50 1.15 -30.21 10.69
N THR A 51 2.25 -29.61 10.24
CA THR A 51 3.61 -30.09 10.53
C THR A 51 3.90 -29.98 12.03
N SER A 52 3.46 -28.90 12.68
CA SER A 52 3.63 -28.74 14.13
C SER A 52 2.85 -29.79 14.94
N ILE A 53 1.64 -30.14 14.51
CA ILE A 53 0.84 -31.22 15.11
C ILE A 53 1.55 -32.56 14.91
N PHE A 54 2.01 -32.84 13.70
CA PHE A 54 2.70 -34.09 13.37
C PHE A 54 3.97 -34.29 14.22
N LEU A 55 4.78 -33.23 14.41
CA LEU A 55 5.98 -33.29 15.24
C LEU A 55 5.64 -33.54 16.73
N SER A 56 4.52 -33.00 17.23
CA SER A 56 4.10 -33.23 18.61
C SER A 56 3.72 -34.68 18.92
N VAL A 57 3.33 -35.46 17.91
CA VAL A 57 2.96 -36.88 18.06
C VAL A 57 4.16 -37.82 17.97
N ASN A 58 5.22 -37.45 17.22
CA ASN A 58 6.32 -38.36 16.88
C ASN A 58 7.60 -38.18 17.70
N ILE A 59 7.74 -37.08 18.45
CA ILE A 59 8.98 -36.76 19.17
C ILE A 59 8.71 -36.68 20.68
N ASP A 60 9.17 -37.70 21.41
CA ASP A 60 9.14 -37.73 22.87
C ASP A 60 10.02 -36.60 23.44
N GLY A 61 9.43 -35.71 24.25
CA GLY A 61 10.10 -34.53 24.82
C GLY A 61 9.73 -33.20 24.16
N TYR A 62 8.89 -33.21 23.12
CA TYR A 62 8.37 -32.00 22.51
C TYR A 62 7.20 -31.44 23.34
N THR A 63 7.50 -30.51 24.27
CA THR A 63 6.48 -29.92 25.14
C THR A 63 5.53 -28.99 24.39
N PRO A 64 4.28 -28.81 24.86
CA PRO A 64 3.31 -27.99 24.16
C PRO A 64 3.71 -26.52 24.03
N GLN A 65 4.54 -26.00 24.93
CA GLN A 65 5.02 -24.64 24.86
C GLN A 65 5.92 -24.40 23.63
N ASN A 66 6.73 -25.39 23.24
CA ASN A 66 7.71 -25.24 22.17
C ASN A 66 7.06 -25.10 20.79
N TYR A 67 6.01 -25.88 20.49
CA TYR A 67 5.30 -25.76 19.20
C TYR A 67 4.61 -24.40 19.04
N VAL A 68 3.99 -23.89 20.13
CA VAL A 68 3.30 -22.60 20.10
C VAL A 68 4.28 -21.48 19.78
N ILE A 69 5.45 -21.48 20.42
CA ILE A 69 6.49 -20.46 20.19
C ILE A 69 6.95 -20.47 18.73
N ILE A 70 7.24 -21.64 18.16
CA ILE A 70 7.69 -21.76 16.76
C ILE A 70 6.59 -21.32 15.78
N PHE A 71 5.34 -21.71 16.03
CA PHE A 71 4.20 -21.31 15.22
C PHE A 71 3.99 -19.79 15.25
N LEU A 72 4.03 -19.17 16.43
CA LEU A 72 3.91 -17.72 16.59
C LEU A 72 5.05 -17.00 15.88
N PHE A 73 6.29 -17.48 16.03
CA PHE A 73 7.46 -16.90 15.38
C PHE A 73 7.31 -16.89 13.85
N TRP A 74 6.92 -18.02 13.25
CA TRP A 74 6.66 -18.12 11.82
C TRP A 74 5.51 -17.22 11.37
N PHE A 75 4.43 -17.17 12.15
CA PHE A 75 3.29 -16.31 11.87
C PHE A 75 3.69 -14.83 11.80
N PHE A 76 4.48 -14.34 12.77
CA PHE A 76 4.98 -12.97 12.77
C PHE A 76 5.89 -12.66 11.58
N ILE A 77 6.79 -13.58 11.21
CA ILE A 77 7.64 -13.43 10.02
C ILE A 77 6.80 -13.30 8.76
N VAL A 78 5.84 -14.21 8.58
CA VAL A 78 4.98 -14.26 7.40
C VAL A 78 4.15 -12.98 7.25
N ILE A 79 3.58 -12.47 8.35
CA ILE A 79 2.87 -11.19 8.36
C ILE A 79 3.81 -10.02 8.03
N GLY A 80 5.01 -10.01 8.60
CA GLY A 80 6.00 -8.96 8.37
C GLY A 80 6.39 -8.83 6.90
N VAL A 81 6.62 -9.95 6.21
CA VAL A 81 6.99 -9.94 4.78
C VAL A 81 5.80 -9.57 3.89
N SER A 82 4.59 -10.00 4.24
CA SER A 82 3.41 -9.86 3.39
C SER A 82 2.71 -8.51 3.48
N SER A 83 2.82 -7.83 4.62
CA SER A 83 2.11 -6.59 4.93
C SER A 83 2.39 -5.44 3.95
N LYS A 84 3.57 -5.42 3.29
CA LYS A 84 3.92 -4.43 2.26
C LYS A 84 2.92 -4.45 1.10
N TYR A 85 2.60 -5.65 0.61
CA TYR A 85 1.73 -5.83 -0.55
C TYR A 85 0.30 -5.41 -0.25
N TYR A 86 -0.19 -5.69 0.97
CA TYR A 86 -1.49 -5.26 1.43
C TYR A 86 -1.59 -3.73 1.59
N LEU A 87 -0.56 -3.07 2.12
CA LEU A 87 -0.52 -1.61 2.23
C LEU A 87 -0.54 -0.93 0.86
N LEU A 88 0.27 -1.40 -0.08
CA LEU A 88 0.26 -0.89 -1.45
C LEU A 88 -1.11 -1.07 -2.10
N PHE A 89 -1.74 -2.23 -1.91
CA PHE A 89 -3.09 -2.48 -2.40
C PHE A 89 -4.12 -1.53 -1.79
N LEU A 90 -4.09 -1.30 -0.47
CA LEU A 90 -4.97 -0.35 0.21
C LEU A 90 -4.83 1.07 -0.35
N ILE A 91 -3.60 1.52 -0.63
CA ILE A 91 -3.36 2.84 -1.24
C ILE A 91 -3.92 2.89 -2.67
N MET A 92 -3.77 1.83 -3.46
CA MET A 92 -4.35 1.74 -4.81
C MET A 92 -5.89 1.72 -4.79
N VAL A 93 -6.49 1.01 -3.83
CA VAL A 93 -7.94 1.01 -3.58
C VAL A 93 -8.40 2.43 -3.25
N TYR A 94 -7.71 3.10 -2.33
CA TYR A 94 -7.97 4.50 -2.03
C TYR A 94 -7.89 5.38 -3.28
N GLN A 95 -6.84 5.28 -4.09
CA GLN A 95 -6.71 6.06 -5.33
C GLN A 95 -7.84 5.81 -6.32
N ARG A 96 -8.34 4.58 -6.42
CA ARG A 96 -9.41 4.22 -7.35
C ARG A 96 -10.78 4.73 -6.88
N TYR A 97 -11.13 4.55 -5.61
CA TYR A 97 -12.47 4.84 -5.09
C TYR A 97 -12.63 6.24 -4.48
N ALA A 98 -11.54 6.90 -4.07
CA ALA A 98 -11.65 8.24 -3.51
C ALA A 98 -12.24 9.23 -4.52
N LYS A 99 -13.09 10.13 -4.00
CA LYS A 99 -13.68 11.22 -4.76
C LYS A 99 -12.58 12.15 -5.29
N ALA A 100 -12.79 12.70 -6.49
CA ALA A 100 -11.86 13.65 -7.08
C ALA A 100 -11.63 14.87 -6.17
N SER A 101 -12.69 15.36 -5.51
CA SER A 101 -12.63 16.46 -4.56
C SER A 101 -11.73 16.19 -3.35
N THR A 102 -11.53 14.94 -2.94
CA THR A 102 -10.60 14.59 -1.85
C THR A 102 -9.17 14.52 -2.37
N ARG A 103 -8.95 13.90 -3.52
CA ARG A 103 -7.60 13.74 -4.10
C ARG A 103 -6.99 15.06 -4.59
N LEU A 104 -7.82 15.99 -5.07
CA LEU A 104 -7.40 17.31 -5.55
C LEU A 104 -7.13 18.32 -4.42
N LYS A 105 -7.44 17.99 -3.15
CA LYS A 105 -7.09 18.84 -2.00
C LYS A 105 -5.62 18.75 -1.61
N CYS A 106 -4.92 17.71 -2.07
CA CYS A 106 -3.50 17.58 -1.79
C CYS A 106 -2.74 18.70 -2.49
N CYS A 107 -2.01 19.51 -1.72
CA CYS A 107 -1.25 20.66 -2.22
C CYS A 107 0.23 20.34 -2.46
N CYS A 108 0.72 19.18 -2.01
CA CYS A 108 2.10 18.74 -2.19
C CYS A 108 2.29 17.98 -3.51
N TYR A 109 3.49 18.07 -4.07
CA TYR A 109 3.92 17.27 -5.23
C TYR A 109 5.17 16.43 -4.89
N PRO A 110 5.13 15.09 -5.03
CA PRO A 110 4.02 14.28 -5.48
C PRO A 110 2.87 14.24 -4.47
N SER A 111 1.67 13.83 -4.91
CA SER A 111 0.51 13.73 -4.00
C SER A 111 0.80 12.75 -2.85
N CYS A 112 0.18 12.92 -1.67
CA CYS A 112 0.44 12.05 -0.51
C CYS A 112 0.29 10.55 -0.82
N SER A 113 -0.70 10.18 -1.66
CA SER A 113 -0.90 8.79 -2.08
C SER A 113 0.20 8.28 -3.03
N GLN A 114 0.79 9.14 -3.87
CA GLN A 114 1.93 8.78 -4.72
C GLN A 114 3.22 8.73 -3.90
N TYR A 115 3.44 9.70 -3.02
CA TYR A 115 4.53 9.69 -2.06
C TYR A 115 4.53 8.39 -1.26
N ALA A 116 3.36 7.95 -0.79
CA ALA A 116 3.21 6.71 -0.05
C ALA A 116 3.68 5.48 -0.82
N ILE A 117 3.31 5.37 -2.11
CA ILE A 117 3.75 4.28 -2.97
C ILE A 117 5.27 4.30 -3.14
N ILE A 118 5.85 5.46 -3.45
CA ILE A 118 7.31 5.60 -3.65
C ILE A 118 8.07 5.27 -2.36
N ALA A 119 7.61 5.80 -1.22
CA ALA A 119 8.23 5.59 0.08
C ALA A 119 8.17 4.11 0.52
N LEU A 120 7.03 3.43 0.33
CA LEU A 120 6.89 1.99 0.61
C LEU A 120 7.76 1.13 -0.30
N HIS A 121 7.97 1.54 -1.55
CA HIS A 121 8.88 0.83 -2.45
C HIS A 121 10.35 0.99 -2.03
N LYS A 122 10.77 2.20 -1.67
CA LYS A 122 12.18 2.55 -1.38
C LYS A 122 12.64 2.18 0.04
N TYR A 123 11.81 2.42 1.05
CA TYR A 123 12.19 2.28 2.47
C TYR A 123 11.51 1.12 3.19
N GLY A 124 10.77 0.28 2.46
CA GLY A 124 9.98 -0.80 3.04
C GLY A 124 8.81 -0.29 3.87
N ILE A 125 8.25 -1.17 4.72
CA ILE A 125 7.01 -0.87 5.44
C ILE A 125 7.24 0.16 6.54
N ILE A 126 8.20 -0.09 7.42
CA ILE A 126 8.41 0.73 8.62
C ILE A 126 8.84 2.16 8.22
N GLY A 127 9.90 2.27 7.42
CA GLY A 127 10.38 3.57 6.94
C GLY A 127 9.39 4.25 5.99
N GLY A 128 8.77 3.48 5.09
CA GLY A 128 7.80 4.00 4.14
C GLY A 128 6.55 4.57 4.81
N VAL A 129 5.98 3.87 5.79
CA VAL A 129 4.82 4.34 6.56
C VAL A 129 5.17 5.58 7.37
N TYR A 130 6.31 5.60 8.06
CA TYR A 130 6.75 6.76 8.84
C TYR A 130 6.87 8.03 7.96
N LEU A 131 7.57 7.93 6.82
CA LEU A 131 7.74 9.05 5.89
C LEU A 131 6.39 9.49 5.29
N THR A 132 5.53 8.54 4.96
CA THR A 132 4.18 8.82 4.43
C THR A 132 3.35 9.61 5.43
N ILE A 133 3.33 9.19 6.70
CA ILE A 133 2.56 9.87 7.76
C ILE A 133 3.10 11.28 7.96
N LYS A 134 4.43 11.44 8.06
CA LYS A 134 5.06 12.76 8.16
C LYS A 134 4.67 13.67 7.00
N HIS A 135 4.70 13.15 5.77
CA HIS A 135 4.32 13.88 4.58
C HIS A 135 2.82 14.25 4.57
N CYS A 136 1.94 13.34 4.98
CA CYS A 136 0.50 13.61 5.12
C CYS A 136 0.20 14.72 6.15
N ILE A 137 0.87 14.71 7.30
CA ILE A 137 0.72 15.75 8.34
C ILE A 137 1.16 17.12 7.81
N ASN A 138 2.22 17.14 7.00
CA ASN A 138 2.76 18.35 6.40
C ASN A 138 2.00 18.82 5.15
N CYS A 139 0.99 18.07 4.68
CA CYS A 139 0.18 18.44 3.52
C CYS A 139 -0.76 19.60 3.84
N LYS A 140 -0.22 20.83 3.81
CA LYS A 140 -0.91 22.08 4.10
C LYS A 140 -0.42 23.18 3.13
N PRO A 141 -1.24 24.18 2.79
CA PRO A 141 -0.78 25.34 2.02
C PRO A 141 0.43 25.99 2.70
N PRO A 142 1.48 26.40 1.95
CA PRO A 142 1.55 26.57 0.49
C PRO A 142 1.84 25.30 -0.35
N GLY A 143 1.92 24.11 0.26
CA GLY A 143 2.32 22.87 -0.42
C GLY A 143 3.85 22.72 -0.54
N SER A 144 4.34 21.47 -0.59
CA SER A 144 5.78 21.16 -0.69
C SER A 144 6.08 20.23 -1.86
N ASN A 145 7.27 20.37 -2.44
CA ASN A 145 7.75 19.58 -3.57
C ASN A 145 8.83 18.57 -3.15
N GLU A 146 8.54 17.74 -2.15
CA GLU A 146 9.50 16.84 -1.51
C GLU A 146 9.28 15.38 -1.94
N PHE A 147 10.35 14.73 -2.41
CA PHE A 147 10.35 13.32 -2.78
C PHE A 147 11.04 12.45 -1.71
N PRO A 148 10.57 11.21 -1.49
CA PRO A 148 11.19 10.26 -0.56
C PRO A 148 12.51 9.70 -1.08
#